data_AF-A0A822BUD0-F1
#
_entry.id   AF-A0A822BUD0-F1
#
_cell.length_a   1.000
_cell.length_b   1.000
_cell.length_c   1.000
_cell.angle_alpha   90.00
_cell.angle_beta   90.00
_cell.angle_gamma   90.00
#
_symmetry.space_group_name_H-M   'P 1'
#
loop_
_entity.id
_entity.type
_entity.pdbx_description
1 polymer ?
#
loop_
_entity_poly.entity_id
_entity_poly.type
_entity_poly.pdbx_seq_one_letter_code
_entity_poly.pdbx_strand_id
1 'polypeptide(L)'
;LRIKLFDLMKSKGIVDNVKTHLRGRLIHELRGGVDNQIRFSSSTTQPTLLVRALNALILDYFQGQHYDYTTSVFVPEANINDYRIMSDEEILRLLNISTESSFYKKIKSNSEINDHTSLLMSMLTCISSWLPGSSQNNSTQTSNDLWAGSIAGSTLG
;
A
#
# COMPACT_ATOMS: atom_id res chain seq x y z
N LEU A 1 -41.84 43.83 -17.32
CA LEU A 1 -41.05 44.47 -16.24
C LEU A 1 -39.92 43.58 -15.70
N ARG A 2 -40.21 42.32 -15.32
CA ARG A 2 -39.21 41.37 -14.78
C ARG A 2 -38.02 41.08 -15.71
N ILE A 3 -38.27 40.90 -17.02
CA ILE A 3 -37.21 40.65 -18.01
C ILE A 3 -36.30 41.88 -18.18
N LYS A 4 -36.89 43.07 -18.30
CA LYS A 4 -36.12 44.34 -18.39
C LYS A 4 -35.26 44.60 -17.16
N LEU A 5 -35.76 44.26 -15.96
CA LEU A 5 -34.99 44.36 -14.72
C LEU A 5 -33.84 43.35 -14.69
N PHE A 6 -34.10 42.10 -15.12
CA PHE A 6 -33.08 41.07 -15.24
C PHE A 6 -31.97 41.47 -16.22
N ASP A 7 -32.33 42.01 -17.39
CA ASP A 7 -31.36 42.48 -18.38
C ASP A 7 -30.53 43.64 -17.85
N LEU A 8 -31.12 44.52 -17.04
CA LEU A 8 -30.43 45.64 -16.39
C LEU A 8 -29.53 45.17 -15.25
N MET A 9 -29.94 44.17 -14.49
CA MET A 9 -29.09 43.53 -13.47
C MET A 9 -27.94 42.74 -14.11
N LYS A 10 -28.18 42.14 -15.29
CA LYS A 10 -27.18 41.44 -16.08
C LYS A 10 -26.16 42.41 -16.69
N SER A 11 -26.61 43.52 -17.28
CA SER A 11 -25.71 44.55 -17.83
C SER A 11 -24.88 45.25 -16.77
N LYS A 12 -25.40 45.34 -15.54
CA LYS A 12 -24.66 45.83 -14.37
C LYS A 12 -23.76 44.78 -13.69
N GLY A 13 -23.66 43.56 -14.23
CA GLY A 13 -22.80 42.50 -13.70
C GLY A 13 -23.25 41.90 -12.35
N ILE A 14 -24.44 42.25 -11.87
CA ILE A 14 -24.98 41.78 -10.58
C ILE A 14 -25.24 40.27 -10.65
N VAL A 15 -25.73 39.79 -11.79
CA VAL A 15 -25.98 38.36 -12.03
C VAL A 15 -24.67 37.56 -11.98
N ASP A 16 -23.58 38.11 -12.54
CA ASP A 16 -22.28 37.46 -12.52
C ASP A 16 -21.64 37.47 -11.13
N ASN A 17 -21.84 38.53 -10.35
CA ASN A 17 -21.42 38.60 -8.94
C ASN A 17 -22.15 37.57 -8.07
N VAL A 18 -23.48 37.42 -8.25
CA VAL A 18 -24.29 36.41 -7.56
C VAL A 18 -23.87 35.00 -7.96
N LYS A 19 -23.65 34.76 -9.25
CA LYS A 19 -23.16 33.49 -9.78
C LYS A 19 -21.79 33.14 -9.20
N THR A 20 -20.88 34.11 -9.14
CA THR A 20 -19.53 33.92 -8.58
C THR A 20 -19.58 33.65 -7.08
N HIS A 21 -20.41 34.37 -6.32
CA HIS A 21 -20.62 34.11 -4.89
C HIS A 21 -21.21 32.72 -4.63
N LEU A 22 -22.21 32.29 -5.41
CA LEU A 22 -22.79 30.95 -5.30
C LEU A 22 -21.76 29.86 -5.61
N ARG A 23 -20.96 30.04 -6.68
CA ARG A 23 -19.86 29.10 -6.99
C ARG A 23 -18.83 29.06 -5.87
N GLY A 24 -18.43 30.22 -5.35
CA GLY A 24 -17.49 30.32 -4.22
C GLY A 24 -18.03 29.61 -2.98
N ARG A 25 -19.30 29.82 -2.64
CA ARG A 25 -19.96 29.13 -1.51
C ARG A 25 -20.05 27.62 -1.74
N LEU A 26 -20.48 27.18 -2.91
CA LEU A 26 -20.54 25.75 -3.23
C LEU A 26 -19.16 25.09 -3.14
N ILE A 27 -18.11 25.74 -3.67
CA ILE A 27 -16.74 25.22 -3.56
C ILE A 27 -16.29 25.19 -2.10
N HIS A 28 -16.62 26.21 -1.30
CA HIS A 28 -16.28 26.25 0.12
C HIS A 28 -17.03 25.17 0.92
N GLU A 29 -18.33 24.99 0.70
CA GLU A 29 -19.16 23.97 1.34
C GLU A 29 -18.77 22.56 0.88
N LEU A 30 -18.42 22.36 -0.39
CA LEU A 30 -17.93 21.07 -0.89
C LEU A 30 -16.54 20.76 -0.34
N ARG A 31 -15.62 21.73 -0.30
CA ARG A 31 -14.28 21.54 0.27
C ARG A 31 -14.35 21.32 1.78
N GLY A 32 -15.11 22.14 2.50
CA GLY A 32 -15.31 22.02 3.95
C GLY A 32 -16.16 20.81 4.33
N GLY A 33 -17.11 20.41 3.49
CA GLY A 33 -17.97 19.24 3.69
C GLY A 33 -17.26 17.92 3.39
N VAL A 34 -16.38 17.86 2.39
CA VAL A 34 -15.53 16.69 2.12
C VAL A 34 -14.54 16.48 3.27
N ASP A 35 -14.00 17.56 3.83
CA ASP A 35 -13.04 17.50 4.96
C ASP A 35 -13.68 17.17 6.32
N ASN A 36 -15.01 17.26 6.43
CA ASN A 36 -15.78 16.93 7.64
C ASN A 36 -16.61 15.64 7.51
N GLN A 37 -17.04 15.23 6.31
CA GLN A 37 -17.77 13.98 6.08
C GLN A 37 -16.85 12.78 5.84
N ILE A 38 -15.60 13.00 5.42
CA ILE A 38 -14.53 11.98 5.38
C ILE A 38 -13.74 11.96 6.70
N ARG A 39 -14.24 12.62 7.74
CA ARG A 39 -13.87 12.23 9.11
C ARG A 39 -14.70 11.00 9.44
N PHE A 40 -14.33 9.87 8.84
CA PHE A 40 -14.62 8.57 9.44
C PHE A 40 -14.32 8.70 10.93
N SER A 41 -15.24 8.23 11.77
CA SER A 41 -15.17 8.29 13.21
C SER A 41 -13.95 7.52 13.73
N SER A 42 -12.76 8.03 13.50
CA SER A 42 -11.57 7.70 14.24
C SER A 42 -11.74 8.44 15.56
N SER A 43 -11.97 7.65 16.61
CA SER A 43 -11.90 8.12 17.99
C SER A 43 -10.74 9.11 18.13
N THR A 44 -10.98 10.27 18.72
CA THR A 44 -9.98 11.34 18.96
C THR A 44 -8.79 10.90 19.84
N THR A 45 -8.71 9.62 20.18
CA THR A 45 -7.52 8.95 20.69
C THR A 45 -6.50 8.81 19.58
N GLN A 46 -5.40 9.55 19.70
CA GLN A 46 -4.18 9.35 18.93
C GLN A 46 -3.87 7.84 18.87
N PRO A 47 -3.66 7.27 17.66
CA PRO A 47 -3.33 5.85 17.56
C PRO A 47 -2.10 5.58 18.41
N THR A 48 -2.11 4.48 19.15
CA THR A 48 -0.94 4.07 19.92
C THR A 48 0.25 3.95 18.95
N LEU A 49 1.47 4.16 19.45
CA LEU A 49 2.68 4.14 18.62
C LEU A 49 2.78 2.83 17.80
N LEU A 50 2.29 1.72 18.35
CA LEU A 50 2.20 0.42 17.68
C LEU A 50 1.20 0.42 16.51
N VAL A 51 0.01 0.98 16.69
CA VAL A 51 -0.98 1.12 15.60
C VAL A 51 -0.40 1.96 14.47
N ARG A 52 0.35 3.02 14.80
CA ARG A 52 1.06 3.84 13.80
C ARG A 52 2.10 3.03 13.02
N ALA A 53 2.89 2.21 13.70
CA ALA A 53 3.87 1.35 13.03
C ALA A 53 3.23 0.28 12.16
N LEU A 54 2.11 -0.31 12.61
CA LEU A 54 1.35 -1.28 11.82
C LEU A 54 0.76 -0.62 10.56
N ASN A 55 0.18 0.57 10.69
CA ASN A 55 -0.36 1.32 9.55
C ASN A 55 0.75 1.67 8.55
N ALA A 56 1.94 2.05 9.02
CA ALA A 56 3.09 2.30 8.15
C ALA A 56 3.55 1.03 7.41
N LEU A 57 3.58 -0.11 8.10
CA LEU A 57 3.99 -1.39 7.54
C LEU A 57 2.98 -1.94 6.50
N ILE A 58 1.69 -1.69 6.71
CA ILE A 58 0.62 -1.99 5.73
C ILE A 58 0.73 -1.05 4.52
N LEU A 59 1.02 0.23 4.75
CA LEU A 59 1.19 1.22 3.69
C LEU A 59 2.38 0.87 2.78
N ASP A 60 3.51 0.49 3.37
CA ASP A 60 4.70 0.02 2.65
C ASP A 60 4.37 -1.20 1.75
N TYR A 61 3.60 -2.15 2.28
CA TYR A 61 3.10 -3.28 1.49
C TYR A 61 2.19 -2.84 0.32
N PHE A 62 1.25 -1.92 0.55
CA PHE A 62 0.37 -1.43 -0.51
C PHE A 62 1.14 -0.71 -1.63
N GLN A 63 2.17 0.05 -1.27
CA GLN A 63 3.05 0.72 -2.23
C GLN A 63 3.87 -0.29 -3.04
N GLY A 64 4.44 -1.30 -2.38
CA GLY A 64 5.20 -2.37 -3.04
C GLY A 64 4.36 -3.25 -3.98
N GLN A 65 3.05 -3.38 -3.72
CA GLN A 65 2.11 -4.14 -4.57
C GLN A 65 1.33 -3.27 -5.57
N HIS A 66 1.63 -1.98 -5.69
CA HIS A 66 0.95 -1.03 -6.58
C HIS A 66 -0.57 -0.93 -6.35
N TYR A 67 -1.01 -0.97 -5.09
CA TYR A 67 -2.41 -0.73 -4.73
C TYR A 67 -2.70 0.77 -4.61
N ASP A 68 -2.59 1.49 -5.73
CA ASP A 68 -2.66 2.96 -5.77
C ASP A 68 -4.00 3.50 -5.26
N TYR A 69 -5.10 2.86 -5.63
CA TYR A 69 -6.44 3.24 -5.16
C TYR A 69 -6.60 3.03 -3.66
N THR A 70 -6.25 1.84 -3.17
CA THR A 70 -6.32 1.49 -1.74
C THR A 70 -5.44 2.43 -0.92
N THR A 71 -4.24 2.74 -1.41
CA THR A 71 -3.32 3.69 -0.77
C THR A 71 -3.95 5.08 -0.65
N SER A 72 -4.59 5.57 -1.71
CA SER A 72 -5.24 6.89 -1.75
C SER A 72 -6.40 7.03 -0.74
N VAL A 73 -7.15 5.95 -0.49
CA VAL A 73 -8.24 5.94 0.50
C VAL A 73 -7.72 5.66 1.92
N PHE A 74 -6.74 4.77 2.04
CA PHE A 74 -6.19 4.34 3.33
C PHE A 74 -5.42 5.45 4.05
N VAL A 75 -4.63 6.23 3.32
CA VAL A 75 -3.82 7.31 3.90
C VAL A 75 -4.67 8.35 4.67
N PRO A 76 -5.76 8.92 4.11
CA PRO A 76 -6.65 9.81 4.86
C PRO A 76 -7.49 9.07 5.92
N GLU A 77 -7.88 7.82 5.69
CA GLU A 77 -8.66 7.02 6.65
C GLU A 77 -7.85 6.67 7.91
N ALA A 78 -6.61 6.23 7.74
CA ALA A 78 -5.69 5.89 8.82
C ALA A 78 -4.97 7.12 9.41
N ASN A 79 -5.35 8.32 8.96
CA ASN A 79 -4.79 9.61 9.37
C ASN A 79 -3.25 9.66 9.24
N ILE A 80 -2.68 9.03 8.20
CA ILE A 80 -1.23 8.90 8.01
C ILE A 80 -0.61 10.19 7.48
N ASN A 81 -1.42 11.08 6.87
CA ASN A 81 -1.00 12.33 6.22
C ASN A 81 -0.19 13.30 7.10
N ASP A 82 -0.29 13.22 8.42
CA ASP A 82 0.34 14.18 9.35
C ASP A 82 1.55 13.58 10.12
N TYR A 83 1.82 12.28 9.94
CA TYR A 83 2.85 11.59 10.71
C TYR A 83 3.97 11.11 9.80
N ARG A 84 5.16 11.67 10.02
CA ARG A 84 6.45 11.21 9.50
C ARG A 84 6.43 9.70 9.26
N ILE A 85 6.57 9.32 7.98
CA ILE A 85 6.73 7.93 7.54
C ILE A 85 7.80 7.32 8.45
N MET A 86 7.36 6.40 9.31
CA MET A 86 8.24 5.76 10.28
C MET A 86 9.27 4.96 9.50
N SER A 87 10.55 5.13 9.78
CA SER A 87 11.60 4.34 9.12
C SER A 87 11.45 2.87 9.51
N ASP A 88 11.79 1.95 8.62
CA ASP A 88 11.83 0.50 8.89
C ASP A 88 12.58 0.18 10.19
N GLU A 89 13.67 0.90 10.48
CA GLU A 89 14.43 0.71 11.71
C GLU A 89 13.65 1.14 12.96
N GLU A 90 12.86 2.21 12.86
CA GLU A 90 12.00 2.69 13.94
C GLU A 90 10.85 1.71 14.18
N ILE A 91 10.28 1.13 13.12
CA ILE A 91 9.25 0.08 13.20
C ILE A 91 9.83 -1.16 13.90
N LEU A 92 10.99 -1.64 13.46
CA LEU A 92 11.64 -2.83 14.05
C LEU A 92 12.02 -2.61 15.52
N ARG A 93 12.55 -1.43 15.87
CA ARG A 93 12.83 -1.06 17.27
C ARG A 93 11.55 -1.03 18.11
N LEU A 94 10.45 -0.52 17.56
CA LEU A 94 9.17 -0.47 18.26
C LEU A 94 8.58 -1.87 18.49
N LEU A 95 8.76 -2.78 17.53
CA LEU A 95 8.41 -4.19 17.67
C LEU A 95 9.35 -4.96 18.62
N ASN A 96 10.26 -4.25 19.30
CA ASN A 96 11.26 -4.80 20.22
C ASN A 96 12.20 -5.83 19.56
N ILE A 97 12.44 -5.68 18.25
CA ILE A 97 13.38 -6.51 17.51
C ILE A 97 14.77 -5.88 17.64
N SER A 98 15.66 -6.55 18.38
CA SER A 98 17.04 -6.11 18.52
C SER A 98 17.79 -6.19 17.18
N THR A 99 18.61 -5.17 16.90
CA THR A 99 19.53 -5.13 15.75
C THR A 99 20.55 -6.26 15.76
N GLU A 100 20.82 -6.83 16.94
CA GLU A 100 21.74 -7.97 17.09
C GLU A 100 21.10 -9.32 16.76
N SER A 101 19.76 -9.37 16.65
CA SER A 101 19.07 -10.63 16.37
C SER A 101 19.41 -11.14 14.96
N SER A 102 19.54 -12.46 14.84
CA SER A 102 19.68 -13.12 13.53
C SER A 102 18.46 -12.87 12.64
N PHE A 103 17.29 -12.62 13.25
CA PHE A 103 16.07 -12.19 12.56
C PHE A 103 16.22 -10.83 11.88
N TYR A 104 16.70 -9.81 12.61
CA TYR A 104 16.96 -8.46 12.05
C TYR A 104 17.96 -8.51 10.89
N LYS A 105 19.08 -9.24 11.07
CA LYS A 105 20.11 -9.40 10.04
C LYS A 105 19.55 -10.04 8.78
N LYS A 106 18.69 -11.06 8.93
CA LYS A 106 18.07 -11.76 7.80
C LYS A 106 17.03 -10.89 7.06
N ILE A 107 16.25 -10.09 7.78
CA ILE A 107 15.33 -9.11 7.17
C ILE A 107 16.11 -8.09 6.34
N LYS A 108 17.16 -7.50 6.92
CA LYS A 108 17.97 -6.49 6.24
C LYS A 108 18.65 -7.06 4.98
N SER A 109 19.19 -8.28 5.06
CA SER A 109 19.76 -8.95 3.89
C SER A 109 18.72 -9.27 2.81
N ASN A 110 17.47 -9.59 3.17
CA ASN A 110 16.43 -9.89 2.19
C ASN A 110 15.96 -8.64 1.45
N SER A 111 15.91 -7.51 2.15
CA SER A 111 15.63 -6.20 1.57
C SER A 111 16.71 -5.74 0.59
N GLU A 112 17.99 -6.05 0.86
CA GLU A 112 19.10 -5.74 -0.06
C GLU A 112 19.09 -6.61 -1.32
N ILE A 113 18.54 -7.82 -1.25
CA ILE A 113 18.47 -8.75 -2.40
C ILE A 113 17.26 -8.44 -3.28
N ASN A 114 16.17 -7.96 -2.68
CA ASN A 114 14.91 -7.72 -3.37
C ASN A 114 14.46 -6.26 -3.15
N ASP A 115 14.86 -5.37 -4.06
CA ASP A 115 14.56 -3.92 -4.04
C ASP A 115 13.05 -3.58 -3.96
N HIS A 116 12.16 -4.54 -4.22
CA HIS A 116 10.70 -4.35 -4.20
C HIS A 116 9.99 -5.09 -3.07
N THR A 117 10.71 -5.75 -2.16
CA THR A 117 10.06 -6.45 -1.04
C THR A 117 9.78 -5.50 0.10
N SER A 118 8.49 -5.24 0.34
CA SER A 118 8.02 -4.57 1.56
C SER A 118 8.57 -5.24 2.82
N LEU A 119 8.74 -4.47 3.89
CA LEU A 119 9.22 -4.95 5.19
C LEU A 119 8.34 -6.08 5.73
N LEU A 120 7.01 -5.97 5.57
CA LEU A 120 6.03 -6.99 5.96
C LEU A 120 6.34 -8.35 5.31
N MET A 121 6.58 -8.34 4.00
CA MET A 121 6.87 -9.56 3.25
C MET A 121 8.17 -10.18 3.74
N SER A 122 9.21 -9.37 3.94
CA SER A 122 10.49 -9.83 4.47
C SER A 122 10.38 -10.46 5.86
N MET A 123 9.56 -9.89 6.75
CA MET A 123 9.28 -10.48 8.07
C MET A 123 8.59 -11.84 7.96
N LEU A 124 7.53 -11.93 7.13
CA LEU A 124 6.79 -13.19 6.94
C LEU A 124 7.64 -14.28 6.29
N THR A 125 8.45 -13.94 5.28
CA THR A 125 9.39 -14.88 4.67
C THR A 125 10.42 -15.36 5.69
N CYS A 126 10.93 -14.46 6.54
CA CYS A 126 11.86 -14.85 7.59
C CYS A 126 11.20 -15.83 8.58
N ILE A 127 9.99 -15.53 9.08
CA ILE A 127 9.24 -16.44 9.97
C ILE A 127 8.98 -17.79 9.30
N SER A 128 8.55 -17.79 8.03
CA SER A 128 8.32 -19.01 7.24
C SER A 128 9.57 -19.88 7.14
N SER A 129 10.74 -19.26 6.90
CA SER A 129 12.00 -19.99 6.81
C SER A 129 12.50 -20.58 8.14
N TRP A 130 11.99 -20.09 9.27
CA TRP A 130 12.31 -20.59 10.61
C TRP A 130 11.33 -21.67 11.07
N LEU A 131 10.18 -21.80 10.41
CA LEU A 131 9.20 -22.83 10.73
C LEU A 131 9.67 -24.18 10.14
N PRO A 132 9.87 -25.23 10.94
CA PRO A 132 10.31 -26.52 10.44
C PRO A 132 9.17 -27.16 9.64
N GLY A 133 9.21 -27.06 8.31
CA GLY A 133 8.19 -27.65 7.42
C GLY A 133 8.13 -27.11 6.00
N SER A 134 8.69 -25.93 5.70
CA SER A 134 8.73 -25.42 4.31
C SER A 134 9.93 -26.01 3.56
N SER A 135 9.82 -27.31 3.24
CA SER A 135 10.73 -27.97 2.30
C SER A 135 10.44 -27.42 0.90
N GLN A 136 11.35 -26.63 0.32
CA GLN A 136 11.34 -26.31 -1.10
C GLN A 136 11.63 -27.58 -1.91
N ASN A 137 10.59 -28.36 -2.20
CA ASN A 137 10.66 -29.49 -3.11
C ASN A 137 10.62 -28.97 -4.56
N ASN A 138 11.68 -28.32 -5.01
CA ASN A 138 11.87 -27.97 -6.43
C ASN A 138 12.46 -29.18 -7.17
N SER A 139 11.72 -30.30 -7.21
CA SER A 139 12.15 -31.49 -7.92
C SER A 139 10.97 -32.23 -8.54
N THR A 140 10.48 -31.74 -9.68
CA THR A 140 9.92 -32.61 -10.71
C THR A 140 11.00 -32.85 -11.76
N GLN A 141 11.85 -33.84 -11.49
CA GLN A 141 12.68 -34.46 -12.51
C GLN A 141 11.78 -35.44 -13.27
N THR A 142 11.36 -35.09 -14.48
CA THR A 142 10.71 -36.03 -15.40
C THR A 142 11.79 -36.93 -15.99
N SER A 143 12.01 -38.09 -15.39
CA SER A 143 12.78 -39.15 -16.04
C SER A 143 11.97 -39.65 -17.24
N ASN A 144 12.31 -39.16 -18.43
CA ASN A 144 11.92 -39.77 -19.70
C ASN A 144 12.86 -40.95 -19.98
N ASP A 145 12.71 -42.02 -19.21
CA ASP A 145 13.20 -43.34 -19.60
C ASP A 145 11.98 -44.26 -19.68
N LEU A 146 11.46 -44.47 -20.89
CA LEU A 146 10.85 -45.72 -21.34
C LEU A 146 10.28 -45.61 -22.77
N TRP A 147 10.65 -46.62 -23.57
CA TRP A 147 10.27 -46.94 -24.97
C TRP A 147 11.01 -46.17 -26.07
N ALA A 148 11.63 -46.75 -27.08
CA ALA A 148 12.05 -48.12 -27.42
C ALA A 148 12.94 -47.97 -28.67
N GLY A 149 13.98 -48.79 -28.81
CA GLY A 149 14.87 -48.72 -29.98
C GLY A 149 15.79 -49.93 -30.10
N SER A 150 15.23 -51.11 -29.92
CA SER A 150 15.88 -52.39 -30.18
C SER A 150 16.21 -52.54 -31.67
N ILE A 151 17.43 -52.21 -32.09
CA ILE A 151 18.12 -52.88 -33.21
C ILE A 151 19.62 -52.56 -33.17
N ALA A 152 20.41 -53.44 -32.59
CA ALA A 152 21.82 -53.60 -32.94
C ALA A 152 22.02 -55.07 -33.29
N GLY A 153 22.03 -55.33 -34.61
CA GLY A 153 22.34 -56.63 -35.17
C GLY A 153 23.73 -57.07 -34.76
N SER A 154 23.77 -58.32 -34.33
CA SER A 154 24.93 -59.15 -33.97
C SER A 154 26.09 -59.06 -34.97
N THR A 155 27.27 -58.75 -34.45
CA THR A 155 28.57 -59.19 -34.98
C THR A 155 28.88 -60.58 -34.43
N LEU A 156 29.11 -61.57 -35.28
CA LEU A 156 29.69 -62.85 -34.89
C LEU A 156 30.46 -63.45 -36.07
N GLY A 157 31.74 -63.75 -35.81
CA GLY A 157 32.50 -64.90 -36.33
C GLY A 157 32.78 -64.95 -37.82
#